data_AF-A0A1X7HC97-F1
#
_entry.id   AF-A0A1X7HC97-F1
#
_cell.length_a   1.000
_cell.length_b   1.000
_cell.length_c   1.000
_cell.angle_alpha   90.00
_cell.angle_beta   90.00
_cell.angle_gamma   90.00
#
_symmetry.space_group_name_H-M   'P 1'
#
loop_
_entity.id
_entity.type
_entity.pdbx_description
1 polymer ?
#
loop_
_entity_poly.entity_id
_entity_poly.type
_entity_poly.pdbx_seq_one_letter_code
_entity_poly.pdbx_strand_id
1 'polypeptide(L)'
;MKNKRQRLQAIELAKQFEIEYNSDPNNNKFTIEFLGVTGVPGEWSVDYNVYSENACIIDGPLAMIIDDKGNIVSLEEYIMRLRNS
;
A
#
# COMPACT_ATOMS: atom_id res chain seq x y z
N MET A 1 18.74 -14.01 9.31
CA MET A 1 18.30 -12.95 10.27
C MET A 1 18.07 -11.59 9.62
N LYS A 2 18.95 -11.07 8.73
CA LYS A 2 18.78 -9.76 8.06
C LYS A 2 17.48 -9.62 7.23
N ASN A 3 17.14 -10.65 6.45
CA ASN A 3 15.94 -10.67 5.60
C ASN A 3 14.62 -10.55 6.40
N LYS A 4 14.55 -11.22 7.57
CA LYS A 4 13.38 -11.15 8.47
C LYS A 4 13.12 -9.72 8.98
N ARG A 5 14.17 -8.96 9.30
CA ARG A 5 14.05 -7.59 9.81
C ARG A 5 13.54 -6.63 8.73
N GLN A 6 14.10 -6.70 7.52
CA GLN A 6 13.70 -5.84 6.41
C GLN A 6 12.26 -6.12 5.96
N ARG A 7 11.84 -7.39 5.95
CA ARG A 7 10.45 -7.74 5.65
C ARG A 7 9.47 -7.17 6.67
N LEU A 8 9.82 -7.21 7.97
CA LEU A 8 8.98 -6.62 9.02
C LEU A 8 8.88 -5.10 8.86
N GLN A 9 9.97 -4.43 8.49
CA GLN A 9 9.95 -2.99 8.21
C GLN A 9 9.06 -2.66 7.00
N ALA A 10 9.11 -3.45 5.93
CA ALA A 10 8.23 -3.27 4.78
C ALA A 10 6.74 -3.45 5.15
N ILE A 11 6.42 -4.44 6.00
CA ILE A 11 5.06 -4.63 6.53
C ILE A 11 4.61 -3.44 7.39
N GLU A 12 5.51 -2.92 8.23
CA GLU A 12 5.21 -1.78 9.11
C GLU A 12 4.93 -0.51 8.29
N LEU A 13 5.79 -0.20 7.32
CA LEU A 13 5.58 0.90 6.38
C LEU A 13 4.26 0.77 5.61
N ALA A 14 3.97 -0.44 5.13
CA ALA A 14 2.73 -0.72 4.42
C ALA A 14 1.47 -0.46 5.26
N LYS A 15 1.47 -0.94 6.51
CA LYS A 15 0.35 -0.74 7.43
C LYS A 15 0.22 0.71 7.85
N GLN A 16 1.34 1.42 8.03
CA GLN A 16 1.32 2.84 8.34
C GLN A 16 0.70 3.63 7.18
N PHE A 17 1.09 3.34 5.93
CA PHE A 17 0.49 3.94 4.74
C PHE A 17 -1.02 3.69 4.66
N GLU A 18 -1.48 2.46 4.93
CA GLU A 18 -2.91 2.13 4.99
C GLU A 18 -3.67 2.99 5.99
N ILE A 19 -3.15 3.11 7.22
CA ILE A 19 -3.76 3.91 8.29
C ILE A 19 -3.80 5.39 7.89
N GLU A 20 -2.68 5.94 7.44
CA GLU A 20 -2.58 7.35 7.03
C GLU A 20 -3.54 7.66 5.88
N TYR A 21 -3.60 6.78 4.88
CA TYR A 21 -4.48 6.93 3.72
C TYR A 21 -5.97 6.87 4.08
N ASN A 22 -6.37 5.85 4.84
CA ASN A 22 -7.77 5.65 5.22
C ASN A 22 -8.25 6.64 6.29
N SER A 23 -7.34 7.27 7.04
CA SER A 23 -7.67 8.27 8.06
C SER A 23 -7.63 9.71 7.55
N ASP A 24 -7.17 9.96 6.31
CA ASP A 24 -7.18 11.29 5.71
C ASP A 24 -8.64 11.77 5.56
N PRO A 25 -9.07 12.84 6.25
CA PRO A 25 -10.44 13.34 6.14
C PRO A 25 -10.79 13.86 4.74
N ASN A 26 -9.79 14.12 3.90
CA ASN A 26 -9.98 14.48 2.49
C ASN A 26 -10.07 13.26 1.56
N ASN A 27 -9.93 12.05 2.08
CA ASN A 27 -10.09 10.82 1.34
C ASN A 27 -11.42 10.15 1.70
N ASN A 28 -12.47 10.55 1.00
CA ASN A 28 -13.81 9.95 1.17
C ASN A 28 -14.17 8.95 0.07
N LYS A 29 -13.46 8.92 -1.07
CA LYS A 29 -13.89 8.16 -2.25
C LYS A 29 -13.68 6.65 -2.16
N PHE A 30 -12.62 6.22 -1.49
CA PHE A 30 -12.25 4.80 -1.39
C PHE A 30 -11.27 4.55 -0.25
N THR A 31 -11.25 3.30 0.22
CA THR A 31 -10.30 2.80 1.20
C THR A 31 -9.36 1.77 0.58
N ILE A 32 -8.23 1.53 1.23
CA ILE A 32 -7.29 0.48 0.86
C ILE A 32 -7.14 -0.53 1.98
N GLU A 33 -6.85 -1.78 1.65
CA GLU A 33 -6.59 -2.85 2.62
C GLU A 33 -5.27 -3.54 2.27
N PHE A 34 -4.37 -3.63 3.24
CA PHE A 34 -3.15 -4.40 3.09
C PHE A 34 -3.42 -5.91 3.07
N LEU A 35 -2.93 -6.61 2.05
CA LEU A 35 -3.06 -8.07 1.93
C LEU A 35 -1.79 -8.82 2.34
N GLY A 36 -0.62 -8.27 2.00
CA GLY A 36 0.62 -8.97 2.26
C GLY A 36 1.86 -8.30 1.68
N VAL A 37 3.03 -8.82 2.07
CA VAL A 37 4.33 -8.46 1.51
C VAL A 37 5.00 -9.69 0.93
N THR A 38 5.36 -9.60 -0.35
CA THR A 38 6.13 -10.58 -1.12
C THR A 38 7.40 -9.93 -1.66
N GLY A 39 8.37 -10.73 -2.13
CA GLY A 39 9.62 -10.23 -2.70
C GLY A 39 10.87 -10.57 -1.90
N VAL A 40 11.93 -9.79 -2.12
CA VAL A 40 13.28 -10.02 -1.60
C VAL A 40 13.85 -8.75 -0.97
N PRO A 41 14.89 -8.84 -0.10
CA PRO A 41 15.53 -7.66 0.45
C PRO A 41 15.95 -6.63 -0.61
N GLY A 42 15.45 -5.40 -0.46
CA GLY A 42 15.71 -4.28 -1.38
C GLY A 42 14.67 -4.11 -2.49
N GLU A 43 13.77 -5.08 -2.65
CA GLU A 43 12.68 -5.06 -3.62
C GLU A 43 11.47 -5.79 -3.03
N TRP A 44 10.67 -5.04 -2.26
CA TRP A 44 9.45 -5.56 -1.65
C TRP A 44 8.24 -5.11 -2.45
N SER A 45 7.37 -6.06 -2.78
CA SER A 45 6.05 -5.82 -3.35
C SER A 45 5.02 -5.99 -2.24
N VAL A 46 4.19 -4.97 -2.05
CA VAL A 46 3.12 -4.97 -1.07
C VAL A 46 1.79 -4.93 -1.80
N ASP A 47 0.92 -5.90 -1.53
CA ASP A 47 -0.34 -6.02 -2.25
C ASP A 47 -1.47 -5.34 -1.46
N TYR A 48 -2.27 -4.52 -2.16
CA TYR A 48 -3.46 -3.86 -1.63
C TYR A 48 -4.71 -4.12 -2.46
N ASN A 49 -5.84 -4.26 -1.79
CA ASN A 49 -7.15 -4.07 -2.44
C ASN A 49 -7.62 -2.63 -2.26
N VAL A 50 -8.36 -2.13 -3.25
CA VAL A 50 -9.03 -0.83 -3.20
C VAL A 50 -10.53 -1.05 -3.16
N TYR A 51 -11.19 -0.47 -2.16
CA TYR A 51 -12.61 -0.60 -1.92
C TYR A 51 -13.30 0.76 -2.10
N SER A 52 -14.43 0.75 -2.79
CA SER A 52 -15.36 1.90 -2.78
C SER A 52 -15.95 2.15 -1.38
N GLU A 53 -16.60 3.30 -1.21
CA GLU A 53 -17.38 3.66 0.00
C GLU A 53 -18.38 2.57 0.44
N ASN A 54 -18.90 1.78 -0.50
CA ASN A 54 -19.85 0.70 -0.23
C ASN A 54 -19.19 -0.66 0.08
N ALA A 55 -17.87 -0.66 0.37
CA ALA A 55 -17.06 -1.86 0.61
C ALA A 55 -17.03 -2.85 -0.56
N CYS A 56 -17.33 -2.41 -1.78
CA CYS A 56 -17.10 -3.21 -2.99
C CYS A 56 -15.66 -3.00 -3.47
N ILE A 57 -14.96 -4.09 -3.77
CA ILE A 57 -13.65 -4.04 -4.44
C ILE A 57 -13.84 -3.36 -5.79
N ILE A 58 -13.09 -2.29 -6.02
CA ILE A 58 -13.03 -1.60 -7.31
C ILE A 58 -11.73 -1.88 -8.04
N ASP A 59 -10.67 -2.27 -7.32
CA ASP A 59 -9.40 -2.68 -7.91
C ASP A 59 -8.57 -3.51 -6.93
N GLY A 60 -7.61 -4.27 -7.46
CA GLY A 60 -6.66 -5.08 -6.69
C GLY A 60 -6.56 -6.55 -7.09
N PRO A 61 -5.51 -7.26 -6.63
CA PRO A 61 -4.42 -6.76 -5.78
C PRO A 61 -3.44 -5.86 -6.54
N LEU A 62 -3.16 -4.67 -5.99
CA LEU A 62 -2.22 -3.68 -6.54
C LEU A 62 -0.90 -3.72 -5.78
N ALA A 63 0.20 -3.78 -6.52
CA ALA A 63 1.54 -3.82 -5.97
C ALA A 63 2.09 -2.40 -5.66
N MET A 64 2.47 -2.18 -4.41
CA MET A 64 3.31 -1.08 -3.97
C MET A 64 4.75 -1.55 -3.84
N ILE A 65 5.65 -0.92 -4.60
CA ILE A 65 7.08 -1.18 -4.50
C ILE A 65 7.69 -0.30 -3.42
N ILE A 66 8.38 -0.95 -2.47
CA ILE A 66 9.21 -0.29 -1.46
C ILE A 66 10.68 -0.55 -1.80
N ASP A 67 11.44 0.53 -2.01
CA ASP A 67 12.87 0.46 -2.33
C ASP A 67 13.74 0.10 -1.11
N ASP A 68 15.06 -0.03 -1.33
CA ASP A 68 16.04 -0.37 -0.29
C ASP A 68 16.23 0.73 0.77
N LYS A 69 15.73 1.94 0.54
CA LYS A 69 15.72 3.07 1.46
C LYS A 69 14.40 3.21 2.21
N GLY A 70 13.39 2.40 1.88
CA GLY A 70 12.06 2.45 2.49
C GLY A 70 11.11 3.46 1.86
N ASN A 71 11.40 3.97 0.66
CA ASN A 71 10.49 4.86 -0.07
C ASN A 71 9.47 4.06 -0.88
N ILE A 72 8.24 4.58 -0.96
CA ILE A 72 7.16 4.05 -1.79
C ILE A 72 7.29 4.64 -3.20
N VAL A 73 7.28 3.81 -4.24
CA VAL A 73 7.62 4.25 -5.61
C VAL A 73 6.46 4.17 -6.62
N SER A 74 5.48 3.27 -6.43
CA SER A 74 4.51 2.93 -7.51
C SER A 74 3.03 3.07 -7.19
N LEU A 75 2.60 2.84 -5.94
CA LEU A 75 1.16 2.79 -5.62
C LEU A 75 0.53 4.18 -5.45
N GLU A 76 1.30 5.14 -4.95
CA GLU A 76 0.80 6.48 -4.64
C GLU A 76 0.28 7.20 -5.90
N GLU A 77 1.03 7.16 -7.02
CA GLU A 77 0.60 7.78 -8.27
C GLU A 77 -0.71 7.20 -8.79
N TYR A 78 -0.91 5.88 -8.64
CA TYR A 78 -2.12 5.20 -9.07
C TYR A 78 -3.32 5.63 -8.22
N ILE A 79 -3.16 5.59 -6.90
CA ILE A 79 -4.18 6.05 -5.95
C ILE A 79 -4.56 7.50 -6.22
N MET A 80 -3.59 8.39 -6.49
CA MET A 80 -3.87 9.80 -6.80
C MET A 80 -4.69 9.96 -8.09
N ARG A 81 -4.52 9.10 -9.10
CA ARG A 81 -5.38 9.10 -10.30
C ARG A 81 -6.81 8.72 -9.98
N LEU A 82 -7.00 7.70 -9.15
CA LEU A 82 -8.33 7.29 -8.70
C LEU A 82 -9.02 8.39 -7.87
N ARG A 83 -8.28 9.13 -7.04
CA ARG A 83 -8.84 10.26 -6.26
C ARG A 83 -9.37 11.39 -7.15
N ASN A 84 -8.75 11.61 -8.31
CA ASN A 84 -9.09 12.72 -9.21
C ASN A 84 -10.09 12.34 -10.32
N SER A 85 -10.47 11.06 -10.40
CA SER A 85 -11.52 10.57 -11.32
C SER A 85 -12.92 10.79 -10.73
#